data_AF-A0AAV4GPD8-F1
#
_entry.id   AF-A0AAV4GPD8-F1
#
_cell.length_a   1.000
_cell.length_b   1.000
_cell.length_c   1.000
_cell.angle_alpha   90.00
_cell.angle_beta   90.00
_cell.angle_gamma   90.00
#
_symmetry.space_group_name_H-M   'P 1'
#
loop_
_entity.id
_entity.type
_entity.pdbx_description
1 polymer ?
#
loop_
_entity_poly.entity_id
_entity_poly.type
_entity_poly.pdbx_seq_one_letter_code
_entity_poly.pdbx_strand_id
1 'polypeptide(L)'
;MGKALKFLTDRQNKDGSYREDGVVFHKEMQGASAAKGVSLTAYTLIAMHEAQQVFRQGNDSFSMKLLELIEDSMAKAAGYLVSKLNQLTDSFDICVTTYALTLINSTMKDAAFGIMESKAILDGNVKYWERPKPVTEVQENYHWSASTDSINIEMTAYALLVYSLRPNAARNGLPVVKWLTMNKGPNAGFHSTQDTIIGLQALSRVGSELYSGEDIPMNMTVAYRDADGNYMEHVFLLNKANELLLQIARIDYKNMAPRNLNISVQTLSGQQGPSNAVVEVSISEFLFLF
;
A
#
# COMPACT_ATOMS: atom_id res chain seq x y z
N MET A 1 13.31 -24.70 -1.99
CA MET A 1 13.18 -23.41 -1.29
C MET A 1 14.30 -23.13 -0.27
N GLY A 2 14.69 -24.04 0.66
CA GLY A 2 15.78 -23.72 1.61
C GLY A 2 17.21 -23.59 1.03
N LYS A 3 17.49 -24.07 -0.18
CA LYS A 3 18.72 -23.69 -0.91
C LYS A 3 18.76 -22.19 -1.24
N ALA A 4 17.60 -21.57 -1.51
CA ALA A 4 17.49 -20.14 -1.79
C ALA A 4 17.68 -19.32 -0.51
N LEU A 5 17.11 -19.76 0.63
CA LEU A 5 17.36 -19.12 1.91
C LEU A 5 18.83 -19.18 2.32
N LYS A 6 19.48 -20.33 2.14
CA LYS A 6 20.92 -20.46 2.36
C LYS A 6 21.73 -19.52 1.45
N PHE A 7 21.33 -19.40 0.19
CA PHE A 7 21.97 -18.47 -0.75
C PHE A 7 21.88 -17.00 -0.27
N LEU A 8 20.76 -16.62 0.36
CA LEU A 8 20.61 -15.29 0.96
C LEU A 8 21.49 -15.14 2.20
N THR A 9 21.54 -16.14 3.10
CA THR A 9 22.42 -16.09 4.29
C THR A 9 23.89 -15.92 3.91
N ASP A 10 24.31 -16.53 2.79
CA ASP A 10 25.69 -16.42 2.27
C ASP A 10 26.03 -15.00 1.73
N ARG A 11 25.03 -14.13 1.56
CA ARG A 11 25.16 -12.74 1.08
C ARG A 11 24.95 -11.68 2.15
N GLN A 12 24.94 -12.08 3.42
CA GLN A 12 24.89 -11.15 4.53
C GLN A 12 26.30 -10.65 4.89
N ASN A 13 26.44 -9.33 5.04
CA ASN A 13 27.65 -8.70 5.53
C ASN A 13 27.77 -8.86 7.06
N LYS A 14 28.97 -8.59 7.60
CA LYS A 14 29.25 -8.68 9.05
C LYS A 14 28.41 -7.72 9.90
N ASP A 15 27.97 -6.61 9.32
CA ASP A 15 27.13 -5.61 9.98
C ASP A 15 25.63 -5.99 9.97
N GLY A 16 25.26 -7.11 9.35
CA GLY A 16 23.89 -7.60 9.22
C GLY A 16 23.16 -7.14 7.95
N SER A 17 23.74 -6.21 7.18
CA SER A 17 23.18 -5.79 5.90
C SER A 17 23.30 -6.88 4.84
N TYR A 18 22.39 -6.89 3.86
CA TYR A 18 22.56 -7.74 2.67
C TYR A 18 23.19 -6.95 1.52
N ARG A 19 23.95 -7.65 0.69
CA ARG A 19 24.51 -7.10 -0.54
C ARG A 19 23.93 -7.78 -1.78
N GLU A 20 23.83 -7.00 -2.84
CA GLU A 20 23.47 -7.49 -4.15
C GLU A 20 24.74 -7.69 -4.99
N ASP A 21 25.06 -8.95 -5.28
CA ASP A 21 26.19 -9.33 -6.13
C ASP A 21 25.67 -9.50 -7.57
N GLY A 22 25.69 -8.42 -8.39
CA GLY A 22 25.24 -8.47 -9.79
C GLY A 22 24.88 -7.11 -10.39
N VAL A 23 24.49 -7.12 -11.68
CA VAL A 23 23.93 -5.95 -12.38
C VAL A 23 22.43 -6.18 -12.57
N VAL A 24 21.62 -5.26 -12.07
CA VAL A 24 20.19 -5.27 -12.29
C VAL A 24 19.91 -4.63 -13.64
N PHE A 25 19.42 -5.45 -14.57
CA PHE A 25 19.16 -5.00 -15.95
C PHE A 25 17.91 -4.11 -16.07
N HIS A 26 16.95 -4.24 -15.15
CA HIS A 26 15.75 -3.40 -15.08
C HIS A 26 15.61 -2.74 -13.71
N LYS A 27 16.27 -1.59 -13.53
CA LYS A 27 16.20 -0.81 -12.27
C LYS A 27 14.79 -0.33 -11.96
N GLU A 28 13.93 -0.18 -12.98
CA GLU A 28 12.51 0.13 -12.84
C GLU A 28 11.72 -0.99 -12.14
N MET A 29 12.17 -2.26 -12.22
CA MET A 29 11.58 -3.38 -11.47
C MET A 29 12.08 -3.49 -10.03
N GLN A 30 13.12 -2.74 -9.65
CA GLN A 30 13.60 -2.63 -8.27
C GLN A 30 12.87 -1.53 -7.47
N GLY A 31 11.98 -0.76 -8.11
CA GLY A 31 11.33 0.39 -7.47
C GLY A 31 12.36 1.36 -6.89
N ALA A 32 12.02 1.98 -5.77
CA ALA A 32 12.91 2.92 -5.06
C ALA A 32 14.14 2.24 -4.40
N SER A 33 14.23 0.91 -4.47
CA SER A 33 15.27 0.05 -3.87
C SER A 33 16.62 0.07 -4.61
N ALA A 34 16.79 0.94 -5.61
CA ALA A 34 18.12 1.24 -6.16
C ALA A 34 19.11 1.80 -5.10
N ALA A 35 18.61 2.16 -3.90
CA ALA A 35 19.41 2.48 -2.73
C ALA A 35 20.07 1.19 -2.16
N LYS A 36 21.38 1.07 -2.40
CA LYS A 36 22.22 0.07 -1.72
C LYS A 36 22.08 0.24 -0.20
N GLY A 37 21.84 -0.85 0.54
CA GLY A 37 21.89 -0.85 2.02
C GLY A 37 20.57 -1.21 2.70
N VAL A 38 19.85 -0.21 3.22
CA VAL A 38 18.73 -0.39 4.17
C VAL A 38 17.51 -1.02 3.52
N SER A 39 17.02 -0.48 2.39
CA SER A 39 15.86 -1.04 1.69
C SER A 39 16.07 -2.51 1.32
N LEU A 40 17.20 -2.85 0.68
CA LEU A 40 17.54 -4.24 0.32
C LEU A 40 17.56 -5.16 1.54
N THR A 41 18.09 -4.68 2.66
CA THR A 41 18.11 -5.45 3.91
C THR A 41 16.71 -5.68 4.45
N ALA A 42 15.83 -4.67 4.38
CA ALA A 42 14.42 -4.79 4.76
C ALA A 42 13.66 -5.77 3.85
N TYR A 43 13.82 -5.67 2.52
CA TYR A 43 13.22 -6.63 1.57
C TYR A 43 13.65 -8.06 1.85
N THR A 44 14.95 -8.27 2.05
CA THR A 44 15.49 -9.61 2.30
C THR A 44 14.94 -10.16 3.62
N LEU A 45 14.83 -9.33 4.66
CA LEU A 45 14.23 -9.71 5.93
C LEU A 45 12.75 -10.08 5.80
N ILE A 46 11.97 -9.29 5.06
CA ILE A 46 10.54 -9.57 4.78
C ILE A 46 10.42 -10.92 4.06
N ALA A 47 11.16 -11.11 2.96
CA ALA A 47 11.11 -12.33 2.16
C ALA A 47 11.55 -13.56 2.98
N MET A 48 12.60 -13.44 3.80
CA MET A 48 13.03 -14.52 4.70
C MET A 48 11.95 -14.87 5.72
N HIS A 49 11.32 -13.87 6.33
CA HIS A 49 10.25 -14.10 7.30
C HIS A 49 9.04 -14.78 6.65
N GLU A 50 8.54 -14.27 5.53
CA GLU A 50 7.40 -14.88 4.82
C GLU A 50 7.69 -16.31 4.39
N ALA A 51 8.89 -16.56 3.85
CA ALA A 51 9.31 -17.89 3.47
C ALA A 51 9.38 -18.81 4.72
N GLN A 52 9.93 -18.34 5.84
CA GLN A 52 9.96 -19.07 7.11
C GLN A 52 8.56 -19.49 7.58
N GLN A 53 7.55 -18.62 7.46
CA GLN A 53 6.17 -18.95 7.83
C GLN A 53 5.60 -20.09 6.98
N VAL A 54 5.83 -20.05 5.66
CA VAL A 54 5.43 -21.14 4.75
C VAL A 54 6.15 -22.44 5.10
N PHE A 55 7.44 -22.39 5.45
CA PHE A 55 8.19 -23.60 5.82
C PHE A 55 7.74 -24.23 7.12
N ARG A 56 7.45 -23.43 8.15
CA ARG A 56 6.99 -23.94 9.45
C ARG A 56 5.66 -24.70 9.33
N GLN A 57 4.87 -24.42 8.30
CA GLN A 57 3.59 -25.08 8.03
C GLN A 57 3.71 -26.30 7.09
N GLY A 58 4.87 -26.52 6.46
CA GLY A 58 5.10 -27.62 5.52
C GLY A 58 5.70 -28.88 6.16
N ASN A 59 5.61 -30.01 5.45
CA ASN A 59 6.27 -31.28 5.82
C ASN A 59 7.75 -31.36 5.39
N ASP A 60 8.34 -30.25 4.95
CA ASP A 60 9.73 -30.23 4.49
C ASP A 60 10.69 -30.42 5.66
N SER A 61 11.33 -31.60 5.70
CA SER A 61 12.37 -31.95 6.67
C SER A 61 13.62 -31.07 6.48
N PHE A 62 13.64 -29.91 7.14
CA PHE A 62 14.88 -29.17 7.35
C PHE A 62 15.64 -29.69 8.56
N SER A 63 16.97 -29.70 8.47
CA SER A 63 17.78 -29.84 9.67
C SER A 63 17.56 -28.60 10.54
N MET A 64 17.36 -28.81 11.84
CA MET A 64 17.25 -27.76 12.85
C MET A 64 18.33 -26.67 12.70
N LYS A 65 19.52 -27.07 12.23
CA LYS A 65 20.66 -26.21 11.92
C LYS A 65 20.39 -25.14 10.85
N LEU A 66 19.59 -25.42 9.80
CA LEU A 66 19.29 -24.39 8.81
C LEU A 66 18.30 -23.36 9.36
N LEU A 67 17.31 -23.79 10.15
CA LEU A 67 16.37 -22.88 10.80
C LEU A 67 17.10 -21.92 11.74
N GLU A 68 18.02 -22.43 12.54
CA GLU A 68 18.88 -21.62 13.41
C GLU A 68 19.71 -20.60 12.62
N LEU A 69 20.30 -21.02 11.48
CA LEU A 69 21.05 -20.12 10.60
C LEU A 69 20.18 -18.99 10.04
N ILE A 70 18.95 -19.32 9.63
CA ILE A 70 18.00 -18.33 9.09
C ILE A 70 17.57 -17.36 10.19
N GLU A 71 17.25 -17.86 11.39
CA GLU A 71 16.85 -17.03 12.53
C GLU A 71 17.97 -16.08 12.97
N ASP A 72 19.22 -16.55 13.02
CA ASP A 72 20.40 -15.71 13.27
C ASP A 72 20.61 -14.65 12.18
N SER A 73 20.46 -15.04 10.91
CA SER A 73 20.54 -14.12 9.77
C SER A 73 19.47 -13.03 9.83
N MET A 74 18.22 -13.40 10.15
CA MET A 74 17.11 -12.46 10.33
C MET A 74 17.33 -11.53 11.52
N ALA A 75 17.85 -12.05 12.65
CA ALA A 75 18.16 -11.25 13.83
C ALA A 75 19.24 -10.20 13.55
N LYS A 76 20.31 -10.57 12.82
CA LYS A 76 21.35 -9.63 12.38
C LYS A 76 20.81 -8.54 11.46
N ALA A 77 19.96 -8.91 10.51
CA ALA A 77 19.32 -7.96 9.61
C ALA A 77 18.42 -6.98 10.37
N ALA A 78 17.61 -7.49 11.31
CA ALA A 78 16.79 -6.64 12.19
C ALA A 78 17.66 -5.69 13.02
N GLY A 79 18.77 -6.18 13.59
CA GLY A 79 19.73 -5.36 14.34
C GLY A 79 20.34 -4.24 13.50
N TYR A 80 20.72 -4.54 12.25
CA TYR A 80 21.19 -3.55 11.29
C TYR A 80 20.14 -2.46 11.03
N LEU A 81 18.91 -2.86 10.70
CA LEU A 81 17.81 -1.92 10.42
C LEU A 81 17.50 -1.02 11.63
N VAL A 82 17.44 -1.59 12.83
CA VAL A 82 17.27 -0.83 14.07
C VAL A 82 18.40 0.17 14.28
N SER A 83 19.66 -0.22 14.02
CA SER A 83 20.81 0.68 14.17
C SER A 83 20.78 1.87 13.22
N LYS A 84 20.11 1.73 12.07
CA LYS A 84 19.98 2.78 11.05
C LYS A 84 18.73 3.64 11.22
N LEU A 85 17.73 3.17 11.96
CA LEU A 85 16.40 3.77 12.03
C LEU A 85 16.40 5.29 12.30
N ASN A 86 17.20 5.75 13.27
CA ASN A 86 17.28 7.18 13.63
C ASN A 86 18.06 8.05 12.62
N GLN A 87 18.77 7.43 11.67
CA GLN A 87 19.57 8.10 10.64
C GLN A 87 18.85 8.14 9.29
N LEU A 88 17.70 7.45 9.16
CA LEU A 88 16.96 7.41 7.91
C LEU A 88 16.26 8.75 7.65
N THR A 89 16.52 9.31 6.47
CA THR A 89 15.87 10.52 5.99
C THR A 89 14.90 10.26 4.84
N ASP A 90 15.12 9.18 4.10
CA ASP A 90 14.31 8.79 2.94
C ASP A 90 13.01 8.12 3.40
N SER A 91 11.86 8.68 2.99
CA SER A 91 10.54 8.19 3.37
C SER A 91 10.32 6.73 2.99
N PHE A 92 10.86 6.29 1.85
CA PHE A 92 10.70 4.92 1.38
C PHE A 92 11.45 3.94 2.29
N ASP A 93 12.72 4.24 2.60
CA ASP A 93 13.53 3.43 3.51
C ASP A 93 12.88 3.31 4.89
N ILE A 94 12.29 4.41 5.38
CA ILE A 94 11.54 4.43 6.64
C ILE A 94 10.31 3.50 6.56
N CYS A 95 9.47 3.63 5.52
CA CYS A 95 8.26 2.82 5.37
C CYS A 95 8.56 1.32 5.27
N VAL A 96 9.48 0.92 4.39
CA VAL A 96 9.82 -0.51 4.20
C VAL A 96 10.52 -1.09 5.43
N THR A 97 11.38 -0.32 6.10
CA THR A 97 12.02 -0.73 7.37
C THR A 97 10.98 -0.90 8.47
N THR A 98 10.05 0.03 8.58
CA THR A 98 8.98 -0.02 9.58
C THR A 98 8.09 -1.24 9.36
N TYR A 99 7.77 -1.54 8.10
CA TYR A 99 7.05 -2.75 7.75
C TYR A 99 7.83 -4.01 8.14
N ALA A 100 9.11 -4.11 7.76
CA ALA A 100 9.94 -5.26 8.11
C ALA A 100 10.00 -5.49 9.63
N LEU A 101 10.25 -4.44 10.42
CA LEU A 101 10.31 -4.52 11.88
C LEU A 101 8.96 -4.86 12.52
N THR A 102 7.86 -4.35 11.95
CA THR A 102 6.50 -4.67 12.43
C THR A 102 6.15 -6.13 12.11
N LEU A 103 6.49 -6.61 10.92
CA LEU A 103 6.22 -7.96 10.45
C LEU A 103 6.88 -9.03 11.31
N ILE A 104 8.13 -8.81 11.72
CA ILE A 104 8.86 -9.74 12.62
C ILE A 104 8.56 -9.52 14.10
N ASN A 105 7.61 -8.63 14.43
CA ASN A 105 7.25 -8.26 15.80
C ASN A 105 8.44 -7.76 16.64
N SER A 106 9.30 -6.92 16.06
CA SER A 106 10.45 -6.31 16.74
C SER A 106 10.01 -5.43 17.90
N THR A 107 10.83 -5.35 18.97
CA THR A 107 10.63 -4.41 20.09
C THR A 107 10.69 -2.94 19.65
N MET A 108 11.34 -2.65 18.52
CA MET A 108 11.48 -1.29 17.97
C MET A 108 10.38 -0.90 17.00
N LYS A 109 9.38 -1.77 16.76
CA LYS A 109 8.30 -1.51 15.79
C LYS A 109 7.51 -0.24 16.09
N ASP A 110 7.33 0.10 17.37
CA ASP A 110 6.57 1.28 17.79
C ASP A 110 7.35 2.58 17.59
N ALA A 111 8.66 2.55 17.86
CA ALA A 111 9.55 3.66 17.55
C ALA A 111 9.64 3.89 16.03
N ALA A 112 9.78 2.81 15.25
CA ALA A 112 9.78 2.88 13.79
C ALA A 112 8.46 3.45 13.25
N PHE A 113 7.33 3.01 13.80
CA PHE A 113 6.01 3.54 13.46
C PHE A 113 5.89 5.04 13.74
N GLY A 114 6.39 5.52 14.89
CA GLY A 114 6.42 6.95 15.21
C GLY A 114 7.23 7.77 14.20
N ILE A 115 8.37 7.25 13.76
CA ILE A 115 9.21 7.90 12.73
C ILE A 115 8.48 7.91 11.37
N MET A 116 7.87 6.80 10.98
CA MET A 116 7.06 6.71 9.76
C MET A 116 5.90 7.71 9.79
N GLU A 117 5.13 7.79 10.88
CA GLU A 117 4.03 8.75 11.01
C GLU A 117 4.50 10.20 10.97
N SER A 118 5.69 10.51 11.48
CA SER A 118 6.26 11.86 11.40
C SER A 118 6.56 12.33 9.96
N LYS A 119 6.62 11.39 9.01
CA LYS A 119 6.80 11.64 7.57
C LYS A 119 5.50 11.60 6.77
N ALA A 120 4.37 11.31 7.41
CA ALA A 120 3.09 11.22 6.73
C ALA A 120 2.64 12.60 6.23
N ILE A 121 2.16 12.65 4.99
CA ILE A 121 1.48 13.81 4.42
C ILE A 121 -0.02 13.59 4.60
N LEU A 122 -0.68 14.52 5.29
CA LEU A 122 -2.13 14.56 5.42
C LEU A 122 -2.67 15.68 4.53
N ASP A 123 -3.34 15.31 3.45
CA ASP A 123 -3.97 16.25 2.53
C ASP A 123 -5.50 16.03 2.54
N GLY A 124 -6.23 16.94 3.17
CA GLY A 124 -7.66 16.79 3.40
C GLY A 124 -8.01 15.47 4.12
N ASN A 125 -8.65 14.55 3.39
CA ASN A 125 -9.11 13.25 3.90
C ASN A 125 -8.24 12.07 3.42
N VAL A 126 -7.07 12.33 2.85
CA VAL A 126 -6.13 11.30 2.41
C VAL A 126 -4.81 11.41 3.16
N LYS A 127 -4.17 10.26 3.40
CA LYS A 127 -2.85 10.19 4.05
C LYS A 127 -1.92 9.37 3.17
N TYR A 128 -0.73 9.88 2.89
CA TYR A 128 0.25 9.22 2.03
C TYR A 128 1.68 9.61 2.39
N TRP A 129 2.65 8.96 1.75
CA TRP A 129 4.05 9.28 1.86
C TRP A 129 4.57 9.72 0.51
N GLU A 130 5.50 10.67 0.50
CA GLU A 130 6.24 11.10 -0.70
C GLU A 130 7.75 11.13 -0.40
N ARG A 131 8.60 10.84 -1.40
CA ARG A 131 10.04 11.07 -1.29
C ARG A 131 10.32 12.58 -1.36
N PRO A 132 11.24 13.12 -0.54
CA PRO A 132 11.61 14.53 -0.63
C PRO A 132 12.05 14.89 -2.05
N LYS A 133 11.45 15.94 -2.63
CA LYS A 133 11.87 16.47 -3.93
C LYS A 133 13.29 17.04 -3.79
N PRO A 134 14.23 16.76 -4.72
CA PRO A 134 15.56 17.33 -4.64
C PRO A 134 15.49 18.87 -4.68
N VAL A 135 16.17 19.53 -3.74
CA VAL A 135 16.13 20.98 -3.49
C VAL A 135 16.86 21.79 -4.58
N THR A 136 17.29 21.18 -5.68
CA THR A 136 18.00 21.89 -6.74
C THR A 136 17.02 22.59 -7.67
N GLU A 137 16.88 23.90 -7.45
CA GLU A 137 16.30 24.89 -8.37
C GLU A 137 17.06 24.90 -9.72
N VAL A 138 16.94 23.89 -10.57
CA VAL A 138 17.00 24.08 -12.02
C VAL A 138 16.29 22.92 -12.73
N GLN A 139 15.44 23.28 -13.69
CA GLN A 139 14.99 22.56 -14.87
C GLN A 139 13.55 22.04 -14.87
N GLU A 140 12.71 22.92 -15.42
CA GLU A 140 11.38 22.76 -16.02
C GLU A 140 11.21 21.58 -17.02
N ASN A 141 12.06 20.55 -17.02
CA ASN A 141 11.99 19.44 -17.98
C ASN A 141 12.23 18.05 -17.37
N TYR A 142 12.09 17.86 -16.05
CA TYR A 142 11.93 16.52 -15.49
C TYR A 142 10.46 16.10 -15.62
N HIS A 143 10.16 15.32 -16.65
CA HIS A 143 8.92 14.54 -16.74
C HIS A 143 8.80 13.69 -15.47
N TRP A 144 7.93 14.11 -14.55
CA TRP A 144 7.59 13.45 -13.29
C TRP A 144 6.81 12.13 -13.49
N SER A 145 6.88 11.51 -14.66
CA SER A 145 5.67 11.01 -15.33
C SER A 145 5.31 9.53 -15.14
N ALA A 146 5.89 8.80 -14.17
CA ALA A 146 5.41 7.45 -13.78
C ALA A 146 6.23 6.84 -12.63
N SER A 147 7.55 7.04 -12.64
CA SER A 147 8.47 6.38 -11.70
C SER A 147 8.38 6.95 -10.29
N THR A 148 8.21 8.27 -10.16
CA THR A 148 7.99 8.94 -8.87
C THR A 148 6.66 8.53 -8.26
N ASP A 149 5.60 8.47 -9.06
CA ASP A 149 4.27 8.04 -8.61
C ASP A 149 4.29 6.58 -8.16
N SER A 150 4.96 5.71 -8.91
CA SER A 150 5.10 4.29 -8.55
C SER A 150 5.80 4.08 -7.21
N ILE A 151 6.89 4.82 -6.96
CA ILE A 151 7.61 4.77 -5.67
C ILE A 151 6.71 5.25 -4.53
N ASN A 152 5.97 6.33 -4.75
CA ASN A 152 5.06 6.87 -3.74
C ASN A 152 3.95 5.88 -3.39
N ILE A 153 3.40 5.20 -4.40
CA ILE A 153 2.44 4.12 -4.23
C ILE A 153 3.05 2.98 -3.42
N GLU A 154 4.22 2.49 -3.80
CA GLU A 154 4.87 1.36 -3.12
C GLU A 154 5.10 1.63 -1.63
N MET A 155 5.68 2.78 -1.27
CA MET A 155 5.90 3.08 0.15
C MET A 155 4.62 3.38 0.92
N THR A 156 3.64 4.02 0.29
CA THR A 156 2.33 4.25 0.92
C THR A 156 1.62 2.91 1.15
N ALA A 157 1.79 1.93 0.26
CA ALA A 157 1.31 0.57 0.45
C ALA A 157 2.05 -0.16 1.59
N TYR A 158 3.37 0.03 1.75
CA TYR A 158 4.09 -0.46 2.93
C TYR A 158 3.57 0.15 4.23
N ALA A 159 3.29 1.46 4.25
CA ALA A 159 2.68 2.10 5.41
C ALA A 159 1.30 1.49 5.71
N LEU A 160 0.47 1.23 4.70
CA LEU A 160 -0.81 0.55 4.88
C LEU A 160 -0.65 -0.87 5.45
N LEU A 161 0.36 -1.62 5.02
CA LEU A 161 0.67 -2.93 5.61
C LEU A 161 1.09 -2.80 7.08
N VAL A 162 1.87 -1.78 7.44
CA VAL A 162 2.19 -1.48 8.85
C VAL A 162 0.93 -1.22 9.65
N TYR A 163 -0.02 -0.45 9.10
CA TYR A 163 -1.33 -0.28 9.72
C TYR A 163 -1.98 -1.64 9.93
N SER A 164 -2.19 -2.47 8.91
CA SER A 164 -2.88 -3.77 9.08
C SER A 164 -2.30 -4.67 10.19
N LEU A 165 -1.00 -4.57 10.46
CA LEU A 165 -0.34 -5.36 11.50
C LEU A 165 -0.48 -4.80 12.94
N ARG A 166 -1.13 -3.64 13.13
CA ARG A 166 -1.25 -2.95 14.42
C ARG A 166 -2.68 -2.98 14.97
N PRO A 167 -2.89 -2.90 16.29
CA PRO A 167 -4.23 -2.84 16.88
C PRO A 167 -5.04 -1.63 16.40
N ASN A 168 -6.35 -1.79 16.20
CA ASN A 168 -7.30 -0.74 15.76
C ASN A 168 -6.99 -0.08 14.40
N ALA A 169 -6.13 -0.70 13.60
CA ALA A 169 -5.44 0.01 12.55
C ALA A 169 -6.14 -0.01 11.18
N ALA A 170 -7.10 -0.90 10.96
CA ALA A 170 -7.93 -0.88 9.77
C ALA A 170 -8.71 0.45 9.63
N ARG A 171 -9.13 1.06 10.75
CA ARG A 171 -9.78 2.38 10.77
C ARG A 171 -8.79 3.53 10.56
N ASN A 172 -7.62 3.47 11.20
CA ASN A 172 -6.59 4.50 11.07
C ASN A 172 -5.92 4.51 9.69
N GLY A 173 -5.94 3.38 8.99
CA GLY A 173 -5.46 3.22 7.61
C GLY A 173 -6.45 3.67 6.53
N LEU A 174 -7.71 4.00 6.85
CA LEU A 174 -8.70 4.40 5.84
C LEU A 174 -8.27 5.59 4.96
N PRO A 175 -7.66 6.66 5.51
CA PRO A 175 -7.14 7.75 4.67
C PRO A 175 -6.04 7.30 3.70
N VAL A 176 -5.28 6.25 4.07
CA VAL A 176 -4.23 5.65 3.23
C VAL A 176 -4.84 4.77 2.15
N VAL A 177 -5.85 3.97 2.49
CA VAL A 177 -6.64 3.20 1.52
C VAL A 177 -7.23 4.14 0.47
N LYS A 178 -7.85 5.25 0.90
CA LYS A 178 -8.44 6.23 0.01
C LYS A 178 -7.42 6.81 -0.97
N TRP A 179 -6.24 7.19 -0.48
CA TRP A 179 -5.17 7.69 -1.34
C TRP A 179 -4.72 6.64 -2.38
N LEU A 180 -4.47 5.40 -1.94
CA LEU A 180 -4.06 4.32 -2.84
C LEU A 180 -5.14 4.01 -3.89
N THR A 181 -6.42 4.07 -3.52
CA THR A 181 -7.52 3.88 -4.49
C THR A 181 -7.58 4.98 -5.55
N MET A 182 -7.28 6.23 -5.17
CA MET A 182 -7.25 7.37 -6.09
C MET A 182 -6.05 7.34 -7.06
N ASN A 183 -4.97 6.66 -6.67
CA ASN A 183 -3.75 6.55 -7.47
C ASN A 183 -3.63 5.21 -8.22
N LYS A 184 -4.74 4.49 -8.41
CA LYS A 184 -4.79 3.30 -9.26
C LYS A 184 -4.63 3.71 -10.72
N GLY A 185 -3.85 2.93 -11.46
CA GLY A 185 -3.73 3.08 -12.91
C GLY A 185 -5.00 2.66 -13.66
N PRO A 186 -5.12 3.02 -14.94
CA PRO A 186 -6.33 2.87 -15.75
C PRO A 186 -6.84 1.42 -15.94
N ASN A 187 -6.03 0.41 -15.62
CA ASN A 187 -6.35 -1.02 -15.76
C ASN A 187 -6.44 -1.77 -14.42
N ALA A 188 -6.75 -1.09 -13.33
CA ALA A 188 -6.81 -1.65 -11.97
C ALA A 188 -5.47 -2.19 -11.40
N GLY A 189 -4.36 -1.98 -12.11
CA GLY A 189 -2.99 -2.08 -11.59
C GLY A 189 -2.44 -0.71 -11.20
N PHE A 190 -1.22 -0.67 -10.68
CA PHE A 190 -0.47 0.56 -10.46
C PHE A 190 0.58 0.74 -11.59
N HIS A 191 1.48 1.72 -11.47
CA HIS A 191 2.33 2.16 -12.56
C HIS A 191 3.51 1.21 -12.87
N SER A 192 3.90 0.35 -11.93
CA SER A 192 4.92 -0.69 -12.11
C SER A 192 4.45 -2.07 -11.62
N THR A 193 5.35 -3.05 -11.59
CA THR A 193 5.03 -4.39 -11.06
C THR A 193 5.07 -4.42 -9.53
N GLN A 194 6.02 -3.73 -8.90
CA GLN A 194 6.23 -3.77 -7.44
C GLN A 194 5.12 -3.00 -6.71
N ASP A 195 4.81 -1.79 -7.16
CA ASP A 195 3.71 -1.01 -6.60
C ASP A 195 2.35 -1.73 -6.78
N THR A 196 2.18 -2.48 -7.86
CA THR A 196 1.01 -3.31 -8.10
C THR A 196 0.89 -4.45 -7.10
N ILE A 197 1.97 -5.21 -6.91
CA ILE A 197 1.97 -6.34 -5.98
C ILE A 197 1.75 -5.86 -4.55
N ILE A 198 2.55 -4.89 -4.09
CA ILE A 198 2.49 -4.41 -2.71
C ILE A 198 1.19 -3.63 -2.45
N GLY A 199 0.75 -2.81 -3.41
CA GLY A 199 -0.52 -2.07 -3.33
C GLY A 199 -1.73 -2.99 -3.21
N LEU A 200 -1.82 -4.03 -4.06
CA LEU A 200 -2.89 -5.02 -3.96
C LEU A 200 -2.80 -5.83 -2.68
N GLN A 201 -1.61 -6.28 -2.27
CA GLN A 201 -1.42 -7.00 -1.02
C GLN A 201 -1.91 -6.18 0.19
N ALA A 202 -1.56 -4.89 0.23
CA ALA A 202 -1.95 -3.98 1.31
C ALA A 202 -3.47 -3.76 1.34
N LEU A 203 -4.08 -3.45 0.19
CA LEU A 203 -5.52 -3.24 0.07
C LEU A 203 -6.32 -4.51 0.39
N SER A 204 -5.88 -5.67 -0.09
CA SER A 204 -6.53 -6.95 0.22
C SER A 204 -6.47 -7.29 1.70
N ARG A 205 -5.33 -7.05 2.35
CA ARG A 205 -5.16 -7.33 3.78
C ARG A 205 -6.07 -6.45 4.63
N VAL A 206 -6.04 -5.13 4.42
CA VAL A 206 -6.92 -4.21 5.14
C VAL A 206 -8.38 -4.44 4.78
N GLY A 207 -8.68 -4.75 3.52
CA GLY A 207 -10.02 -5.15 3.09
C GLY A 207 -10.54 -6.36 3.87
N SER A 208 -9.71 -7.40 4.04
CA SER A 208 -10.09 -8.58 4.82
C SER A 208 -10.32 -8.32 6.32
N GLU A 209 -9.63 -7.33 6.90
CA GLU A 209 -9.81 -6.92 8.29
C GLU A 209 -11.04 -6.02 8.49
N LEU A 210 -11.34 -5.17 7.50
CA LEU A 210 -12.54 -4.32 7.49
C LEU A 210 -13.80 -5.08 7.12
N TYR A 211 -13.66 -6.21 6.44
CA TYR A 211 -14.78 -7.01 5.97
C TYR A 211 -15.56 -7.59 7.17
N SER A 212 -16.85 -7.27 7.22
CA SER A 212 -17.78 -7.92 8.13
C SER A 212 -18.36 -9.15 7.45
N GLY A 213 -18.41 -10.29 8.14
CA GLY A 213 -19.08 -11.49 7.63
C GLY A 213 -20.61 -11.38 7.58
N GLU A 214 -21.16 -10.35 8.24
CA GLU A 214 -22.59 -10.04 8.28
C GLU A 214 -23.04 -9.46 6.94
N ASP A 215 -24.09 -10.04 6.37
CA ASP A 215 -24.73 -9.51 5.16
C ASP A 215 -25.62 -8.33 5.56
N ILE A 216 -25.00 -7.15 5.61
CA ILE A 216 -25.69 -5.88 5.83
C ILE A 216 -25.85 -5.20 4.48
N PRO A 217 -27.03 -5.31 3.83
CA PRO A 217 -27.24 -4.64 2.57
C PRO A 217 -27.21 -3.12 2.75
N MET A 218 -26.66 -2.42 1.76
CA MET A 218 -26.49 -0.97 1.75
C MET A 218 -27.07 -0.39 0.47
N ASN A 219 -27.77 0.74 0.62
CA ASN A 219 -28.21 1.55 -0.50
C ASN A 219 -27.29 2.75 -0.62
N MET A 220 -26.60 2.85 -1.74
CA MET A 220 -25.86 4.06 -2.10
C MET A 220 -26.65 4.83 -3.14
N THR A 221 -26.98 6.07 -2.83
CA THR A 221 -27.76 6.94 -3.69
C THR A 221 -26.90 8.09 -4.18
N VAL A 222 -26.82 8.27 -5.49
CA VAL A 222 -26.19 9.40 -6.15
C VAL A 222 -27.28 10.26 -6.78
N ALA A 223 -27.52 11.42 -6.19
CA ALA A 223 -28.56 12.35 -6.61
C ALA A 223 -27.97 13.64 -7.18
N TYR A 224 -28.52 14.12 -8.29
CA TYR A 224 -28.05 15.34 -8.98
C TYR A 224 -29.17 16.01 -9.77
N ARG A 225 -28.88 17.21 -10.31
CA ARG A 225 -29.73 17.89 -11.28
C ARG A 225 -29.05 17.93 -12.64
N ASP A 226 -29.75 17.49 -13.69
CA ASP A 226 -29.25 17.54 -15.06
C ASP A 226 -29.25 18.96 -15.64
N ALA A 227 -28.86 19.10 -16.92
CA ALA A 227 -28.82 20.38 -17.63
C ALA A 227 -30.20 21.04 -17.78
N ASP A 228 -31.27 20.26 -17.78
CA ASP A 228 -32.65 20.72 -17.89
C ASP A 228 -33.27 21.01 -16.52
N GLY A 229 -32.52 20.76 -15.43
CA GLY A 229 -32.93 20.98 -14.05
C GLY A 229 -33.72 19.82 -13.42
N ASN A 230 -33.89 18.71 -14.15
CA ASN A 230 -34.59 17.52 -13.65
C ASN A 230 -33.79 16.87 -12.53
N TYR A 231 -34.50 16.36 -11.52
CA TYR A 231 -33.89 15.55 -10.48
C TYR A 231 -33.59 14.15 -11.03
N MET A 232 -32.32 13.77 -10.97
CA MET A 232 -31.84 12.47 -11.39
C MET A 232 -31.25 11.74 -10.20
N GLU A 233 -31.48 10.44 -10.14
CA GLU A 233 -31.02 9.59 -9.05
C GLU A 233 -30.56 8.24 -9.59
N HIS A 234 -29.39 7.81 -9.12
CA HIS A 234 -28.88 6.46 -9.32
C HIS A 234 -28.79 5.78 -7.95
N VAL A 235 -29.44 4.62 -7.81
CA VAL A 235 -29.41 3.83 -6.58
C VAL A 235 -28.66 2.54 -6.83
N PHE A 236 -27.60 2.32 -6.06
CA PHE A 236 -26.87 1.06 -6.02
C PHE A 236 -27.28 0.28 -4.78
N LEU A 237 -27.84 -0.90 -5.00
CA LEU A 237 -28.14 -1.86 -3.94
C LEU A 237 -26.92 -2.77 -3.80
N LEU A 238 -26.14 -2.57 -2.74
CA LEU A 238 -24.97 -3.38 -2.41
C LEU A 238 -25.38 -4.45 -1.39
N ASN A 239 -25.07 -5.70 -1.69
CA ASN A 239 -25.30 -6.86 -0.84
C ASN A 239 -24.20 -7.89 -1.08
N LYS A 240 -24.20 -8.99 -0.32
CA LYS A 240 -23.17 -10.02 -0.43
C LYS A 240 -22.99 -10.63 -1.83
N ALA A 241 -24.03 -10.61 -2.68
CA ALA A 241 -23.94 -11.13 -4.04
C ALA A 241 -23.21 -10.20 -5.01
N ASN A 242 -23.10 -8.90 -4.70
CA ASN A 242 -22.50 -7.90 -5.59
C ASN A 242 -21.49 -6.96 -4.91
N GLU A 243 -21.14 -7.19 -3.65
CA GLU A 243 -20.20 -6.36 -2.88
C GLU A 243 -18.78 -6.31 -3.46
N LEU A 244 -18.38 -7.35 -4.21
CA LEU A 244 -17.09 -7.42 -4.89
C LEU A 244 -17.15 -6.94 -6.34
N LEU A 245 -18.34 -6.57 -6.83
CA LEU A 245 -18.54 -6.11 -8.20
C LEU A 245 -18.45 -4.58 -8.26
N LEU A 246 -17.67 -4.09 -9.22
CA LEU A 246 -17.56 -2.67 -9.50
C LEU A 246 -18.92 -2.13 -10.00
N GLN A 247 -19.49 -1.18 -9.26
CA GLN A 247 -20.71 -0.46 -9.63
C GLN A 247 -20.34 0.91 -10.19
N ILE A 248 -20.84 1.25 -11.39
CA ILE A 248 -20.54 2.53 -12.06
C ILE A 248 -21.86 3.17 -12.52
N ALA A 249 -22.06 4.44 -12.17
CA ALA A 249 -23.05 5.30 -12.82
C ALA A 249 -22.32 6.29 -13.71
N ARG A 250 -22.69 6.32 -14.99
CA ARG A 250 -22.25 7.37 -15.91
C ARG A 250 -23.23 8.52 -15.81
N ILE A 251 -22.69 9.71 -15.55
CA ILE A 251 -23.47 10.95 -15.43
C ILE A 251 -22.99 11.88 -16.54
N ASP A 252 -23.93 12.28 -17.40
CA ASP A 252 -23.63 13.21 -18.49
C ASP A 252 -23.35 14.60 -17.93
N TYR A 253 -22.19 15.16 -18.25
CA TYR A 253 -21.86 16.55 -17.96
C TYR A 253 -22.09 17.42 -19.20
N LYS A 254 -23.20 18.18 -19.21
CA LYS A 254 -23.61 19.04 -20.33
C LYS A 254 -24.02 20.41 -19.80
N ASN A 255 -23.71 21.48 -20.54
CA ASN A 255 -24.09 22.86 -20.19
C ASN A 255 -23.74 23.26 -18.74
N MET A 256 -22.57 22.84 -18.24
CA MET A 256 -22.12 23.08 -16.86
C MET A 256 -23.02 22.45 -15.77
N ALA A 257 -23.72 21.35 -16.09
CA ALA A 257 -24.52 20.56 -15.16
C ALA A 257 -24.17 19.06 -15.26
N PRO A 258 -24.22 18.29 -14.15
CA PRO A 258 -24.56 18.73 -12.79
C PRO A 258 -23.46 19.57 -12.13
N ARG A 259 -23.86 20.60 -11.37
CA ARG A 259 -22.94 21.43 -10.57
C ARG A 259 -22.57 20.78 -9.23
N ASN A 260 -23.50 20.01 -8.67
CA ASN A 260 -23.35 19.35 -7.39
C ASN A 260 -23.85 17.90 -7.52
N LEU A 261 -23.14 16.99 -6.87
CA LEU A 261 -23.56 15.61 -6.66
C LEU A 261 -23.80 15.42 -5.15
N ASN A 262 -24.94 14.87 -4.79
CA ASN A 262 -25.22 14.45 -3.43
C ASN A 262 -25.11 12.93 -3.35
N ILE A 263 -24.19 12.43 -2.53
CA ILE A 263 -23.95 11.01 -2.36
C ILE A 263 -24.32 10.64 -0.93
N SER A 264 -25.31 9.77 -0.77
CA SER A 264 -25.73 9.26 0.53
C SER A 264 -25.63 7.74 0.56
N VAL A 265 -25.34 7.20 1.74
CA VAL A 265 -25.25 5.76 1.98
C VAL A 265 -26.11 5.44 3.18
N GLN A 266 -26.98 4.44 3.03
CA GLN A 266 -27.86 3.97 4.08
C GLN A 266 -27.71 2.46 4.23
N THR A 267 -27.33 2.00 5.43
CA THR A 267 -27.37 0.57 5.75
C THR A 267 -28.81 0.16 6.06
N LEU A 268 -29.18 -1.04 5.62
CA LEU A 268 -30.50 -1.63 5.91
C LEU A 268 -30.48 -2.50 7.18
N SER A 269 -29.44 -2.39 8.02
CA SER A 269 -29.32 -3.14 9.28
C SER A 269 -30.26 -2.65 10.38
N GLY A 270 -30.85 -1.46 10.25
CA GLY A 270 -31.66 -0.84 11.30
C GLY A 270 -30.89 -0.42 12.56
N GLN A 271 -29.56 -0.58 12.58
CA GLN A 271 -28.69 -0.17 13.68
C GLN A 271 -27.89 1.09 13.33
N GLN A 272 -27.79 2.01 14.29
CA GLN A 272 -26.89 3.15 14.18
C GLN A 272 -25.47 2.72 14.52
N GLY A 273 -24.57 2.80 13.54
CA GLY A 273 -23.15 2.54 13.71
C GLY A 273 -22.34 3.21 12.59
N PRO A 274 -21.02 3.39 12.76
CA PRO A 274 -20.18 3.95 11.71
C PRO A 274 -20.07 2.94 10.55
N SER A 275 -20.50 3.36 9.36
CA SER A 275 -20.31 2.64 8.10
C SER A 275 -19.35 3.40 7.20
N ASN A 276 -18.42 2.69 6.57
CA ASN A 276 -17.46 3.30 5.65
C ASN A 276 -17.83 2.91 4.23
N ALA A 277 -17.98 3.90 3.36
CA ALA A 277 -18.08 3.71 1.93
C ALA A 277 -17.00 4.55 1.26
N VAL A 278 -16.26 3.94 0.33
CA VAL A 278 -15.29 4.65 -0.50
C VAL A 278 -15.96 4.89 -1.84
N VAL A 279 -16.11 6.15 -2.22
CA VAL A 279 -16.65 6.56 -3.51
C VAL A 279 -15.59 7.36 -4.25
N GLU A 280 -15.36 6.96 -5.49
CA GLU A 280 -14.50 7.68 -6.42
C GLU A 280 -15.38 8.41 -7.43
N VAL A 281 -15.14 9.70 -7.60
CA VAL A 281 -15.79 10.54 -8.61
C VAL A 281 -14.71 11.09 -9.51
N SER A 282 -14.72 10.69 -10.78
CA SER A 282 -13.77 11.16 -11.79
C SER A 282 -14.51 11.85 -12.93
N ILE A 283 -13.91 12.93 -13.44
CA ILE A 283 -14.38 13.62 -14.65
C ILE A 283 -13.54 13.05 -15.79
N SER A 284 -14.16 12.27 -16.68
CA SER A 284 -13.50 11.80 -17.89
C SER A 284 -13.74 12.81 -19.01
N GLU A 285 -12.71 13.56 -19.38
CA GLU A 285 -12.69 14.24 -20.67
C GLU A 285 -12.44 13.16 -21.74
N PHE A 286 -13.49 12.78 -22.49
CA PHE A 286 -13.29 12.02 -23.72
C PHE A 286 -12.64 12.96 -24.76
N LEU A 287 -11.31 13.03 -24.75
CA LEU A 287 -10.55 13.42 -25.93
C LEU A 287 -10.73 12.30 -26.96
N PHE A 288 -11.67 12.49 -27.89
CA PHE A 288 -11.65 11.76 -29.16
C PHE A 288 -10.34 12.12 -29.87
N LEU A 289 -9.34 11.24 -29.74
CA LEU A 289 -8.24 11.17 -30.69
C LEU A 289 -8.78 10.45 -31.94
N PHE A 290 -9.09 11.23 -32.98
CA PHE A 290 -9.02 10.78 -34.36
C PHE A 290 -7.74 11.31 -34.98
#